data_AF-A0A183U0Y2-F1
#
_entry.id   AF-A0A183U0Y2-F1
#
_cell.length_a   1.000
_cell.length_b   1.000
_cell.length_c   1.000
_cell.angle_alpha   90.00
_cell.angle_beta   90.00
_cell.angle_gamma   90.00
#
_symmetry.space_group_name_H-M   'P 1'
#
loop_
_entity.id
_entity.type
_entity.pdbx_description
1 polymer ?
#
loop_
_entity_poly.entity_id
_entity_poly.type
_entity_poly.pdbx_seq_one_letter_code
_entity_poly.pdbx_strand_id
1 'polypeptide(L)'
;MENLSTQSLQDLLQITSNLSLTKQQQEDAIKEWAENQDEQVKNLFMAEMDEMRKMIDAMNKRIDESNMNDGAKEAARKLQAVLANMNITTLENAQQFSAIISVLPSDDQSQLNKFLLEMMTSLVDIMKGQPTSP
;
A
#
# COMPACT_ATOMS: atom_id res chain seq x y z
N MET A 1 -8.30 16.67 2.42
CA MET A 1 -9.14 16.52 1.21
C MET A 1 -10.15 17.66 1.03
N GLU A 2 -10.09 18.76 1.79
CA GLU A 2 -11.09 19.85 1.71
C GLU A 2 -10.97 20.75 0.46
N ASN A 3 -9.98 20.52 -0.42
CA ASN A 3 -9.71 21.37 -1.60
C ASN A 3 -9.97 20.68 -2.96
N LEU A 4 -10.38 19.41 -3.00
CA LEU A 4 -10.68 18.75 -4.27
C LEU A 4 -12.10 19.05 -4.74
N SER A 5 -12.25 19.43 -6.01
CA SER A 5 -13.57 19.50 -6.63
C SER A 5 -14.23 18.12 -6.66
N THR A 6 -15.57 18.07 -6.65
CA THR A 6 -16.32 16.80 -6.82
C THR A 6 -15.89 16.05 -8.07
N GLN A 7 -15.58 16.78 -9.15
CA GLN A 7 -15.11 16.17 -10.40
C GLN A 7 -13.72 15.56 -10.24
N SER A 8 -12.76 16.29 -9.67
CA SER A 8 -11.41 15.76 -9.42
C SER A 8 -11.45 14.50 -8.54
N LEU A 9 -12.35 14.45 -7.54
CA LEU A 9 -12.56 13.25 -6.72
C LEU A 9 -13.12 12.09 -7.53
N GLN A 10 -14.09 12.34 -8.42
CA GLN A 10 -14.65 11.30 -9.30
C GLN A 10 -13.59 10.75 -10.26
N ASP A 11 -12.77 11.60 -10.85
CA ASP A 11 -11.70 11.20 -11.77
C ASP A 11 -10.68 10.32 -11.04
N LEU A 12 -10.26 10.72 -9.84
CA LEU A 12 -9.36 9.91 -9.00
C LEU A 12 -9.99 8.57 -8.62
N LEU A 13 -11.28 8.55 -8.27
CA LEU A 13 -12.00 7.31 -7.95
C LEU A 13 -12.08 6.37 -9.17
N GLN A 14 -12.26 6.90 -10.38
CA GLN A 14 -12.26 6.09 -11.59
C GLN A 14 -10.90 5.46 -11.86
N ILE A 15 -9.81 6.22 -11.68
CA ILE A 15 -8.44 5.70 -11.83
C ILE A 15 -8.16 4.62 -10.78
N THR A 16 -8.45 4.90 -9.50
CA THR A 16 -8.14 3.99 -8.38
C THR A 16 -9.01 2.72 -8.37
N SER A 17 -10.23 2.79 -8.90
CA SER A 17 -11.13 1.63 -9.01
C SER A 17 -10.92 0.79 -10.27
N ASN A 18 -10.09 1.23 -11.24
CA ASN A 18 -9.83 0.46 -12.45
C ASN A 18 -8.89 -0.72 -12.18
N LEU A 19 -9.49 -1.87 -11.86
CA LEU A 19 -8.76 -3.09 -11.51
C LEU A 19 -8.01 -3.75 -12.69
N SER A 20 -8.25 -3.29 -13.92
CA SER A 20 -7.62 -3.83 -15.14
C SER A 20 -6.27 -3.20 -15.46
N LEU A 21 -5.96 -2.05 -14.86
CA LEU A 21 -4.65 -1.42 -14.99
C LEU A 21 -3.63 -2.19 -14.15
N THR A 22 -2.41 -2.29 -14.70
CA THR A 22 -1.24 -2.60 -13.87
C THR A 22 -1.05 -1.54 -12.80
N LYS A 23 -0.44 -1.91 -11.67
CA LYS A 23 -0.13 -0.94 -10.62
C LYS A 23 0.73 0.22 -11.13
N GLN A 24 1.66 -0.05 -12.06
CA GLN A 24 2.43 1.00 -12.74
C GLN A 24 1.53 1.95 -13.53
N GLN A 25 0.64 1.43 -14.38
CA GLN A 25 -0.28 2.25 -15.15
C GLN A 25 -1.25 3.05 -14.27
N GLN A 26 -1.69 2.47 -13.16
CA GLN A 26 -2.54 3.16 -12.19
C GLN A 26 -1.78 4.30 -11.50
N GLU A 27 -0.53 4.07 -11.08
CA GLU A 27 0.34 5.12 -10.55
C GLU A 27 0.61 6.24 -11.57
N ASP A 28 0.90 5.89 -12.82
CA ASP A 28 1.15 6.87 -13.88
C ASP A 28 -0.10 7.73 -14.14
N ALA A 29 -1.29 7.12 -14.16
CA ALA A 29 -2.56 7.84 -14.31
C ALA A 29 -2.87 8.75 -13.11
N ILE A 30 -2.58 8.32 -11.88
CA ILE A 30 -2.73 9.17 -10.68
C ILE A 30 -1.76 10.35 -10.77
N LYS A 31 -0.53 10.13 -11.23
CA LYS A 31 0.47 11.20 -11.39
C LYS A 31 0.02 12.22 -12.43
N GLU A 32 -0.45 11.78 -13.59
CA GLU A 32 -1.00 12.66 -14.62
C GLU A 32 -2.22 13.45 -14.11
N TRP A 33 -3.11 12.80 -13.37
CA TRP A 33 -4.23 13.48 -12.72
C TRP A 33 -3.77 14.54 -11.71
N ALA A 34 -2.75 14.22 -10.89
CA ALA A 34 -2.21 15.11 -9.87
C ALA A 34 -1.52 16.35 -10.47
N GLU A 35 -0.90 16.22 -11.66
CA GLU A 35 -0.29 17.34 -12.38
C GLU A 35 -1.31 18.40 -12.82
N ASN A 36 -2.59 18.04 -12.93
CA ASN A 36 -3.69 18.94 -13.27
C ASN A 36 -4.39 19.56 -12.04
N GLN A 37 -3.92 19.26 -10.82
CA GLN A 37 -4.46 19.83 -9.58
C GLN A 37 -3.64 21.04 -9.12
N ASP A 38 -4.12 21.74 -8.10
CA ASP A 38 -3.32 22.76 -7.43
C ASP A 38 -2.06 22.17 -6.78
N GLU A 39 -1.07 23.04 -6.52
CA GLU A 39 0.24 22.64 -6.03
C GLU A 39 0.17 21.93 -4.67
N GLN A 40 -0.79 22.29 -3.80
CA GLN A 40 -0.97 21.65 -2.51
C GLN A 40 -1.45 20.21 -2.67
N VAL A 41 -2.48 20.00 -3.50
CA VAL A 41 -3.01 18.67 -3.81
C VAL A 41 -1.93 17.81 -4.46
N LYS A 42 -1.26 18.33 -5.49
CA LYS A 42 -0.17 17.63 -6.18
C LYS A 42 0.90 17.15 -5.20
N ASN A 43 1.39 18.04 -4.33
CA ASN A 43 2.45 17.71 -3.37
C ASN A 43 2.01 16.67 -2.35
N LEU A 44 0.77 16.73 -1.86
CA LEU A 44 0.21 15.72 -0.95
C LEU A 44 0.15 14.35 -1.60
N PHE A 45 -0.32 14.25 -2.85
CA PHE A 45 -0.37 12.97 -3.56
C PHE A 45 1.01 12.41 -3.86
N MET A 46 1.95 13.24 -4.29
CA MET A 46 3.32 12.81 -4.54
C MET A 46 4.01 12.30 -3.25
N ALA A 47 3.77 12.98 -2.12
CA ALA A 47 4.29 12.54 -0.82
C ALA A 47 3.69 11.19 -0.41
N GLU A 48 2.38 10.99 -0.59
CA GLU A 48 1.72 9.73 -0.25
C GLU A 48 2.26 8.55 -1.06
N MET A 49 2.45 8.75 -2.38
CA MET A 49 3.02 7.72 -3.26
C MET A 49 4.45 7.36 -2.86
N ASP A 50 5.26 8.35 -2.47
CA ASP A 50 6.63 8.15 -2.00
C ASP A 50 6.67 7.40 -0.65
N GLU A 51 5.81 7.74 0.29
CA GLU A 51 5.71 7.04 1.58
C GLU A 51 5.24 5.59 1.43
N MET A 52 4.29 5.31 0.54
CA MET A 52 3.89 3.94 0.22
C MET A 52 5.06 3.11 -0.33
N ARG A 53 5.86 3.68 -1.23
CA ARG A 53 7.06 3.01 -1.79
C ARG A 53 8.09 2.73 -0.70
N LYS A 54 8.40 3.73 0.14
CA LYS A 54 9.31 3.56 1.28
C LYS A 54 8.83 2.46 2.23
N MET A 55 7.53 2.37 2.49
CA MET A 55 6.98 1.30 3.32
C MET A 55 7.23 -0.08 2.68
N ILE A 56 6.94 -0.24 1.39
CA ILE A 56 7.14 -1.52 0.68
C ILE A 56 8.62 -1.93 0.70
N ASP A 57 9.53 -0.98 0.54
CA ASP A 57 10.98 -1.20 0.60
C ASP A 57 11.44 -1.56 2.02
N ALA A 58 10.88 -0.91 3.04
CA ALA A 58 11.19 -1.16 4.44
C ALA A 58 10.54 -2.45 5.00
N MET A 59 9.54 -3.00 4.31
CA MET A 59 8.74 -4.13 4.81
C MET A 59 9.61 -5.35 5.11
N ASN A 60 10.59 -5.69 4.28
CA ASN A 60 11.48 -6.83 4.52
C ASN A 60 12.30 -6.67 5.81
N LYS A 61 12.83 -5.47 6.08
CA LYS A 61 13.54 -5.19 7.33
C LYS A 61 12.61 -5.37 8.54
N ARG A 62 11.39 -4.83 8.47
CA ARG A 62 10.39 -4.98 9.53
C ARG A 62 9.96 -6.43 9.74
N ILE A 63 9.89 -7.23 8.69
CA ILE A 63 9.63 -8.68 8.78
C ILE A 63 10.76 -9.35 9.55
N ASP A 64 12.01 -9.03 9.24
CA ASP A 64 13.17 -9.62 9.90
C ASP A 64 13.20 -9.28 11.40
N GLU A 65 12.94 -8.02 11.74
CA GLU A 65 12.89 -7.49 13.11
C GLU A 65 11.65 -7.92 13.90
N SER A 66 10.61 -8.44 13.23
CA SER A 66 9.37 -8.84 13.90
C SER A 66 9.54 -10.10 14.76
N ASN A 67 8.67 -10.22 15.77
CA ASN A 67 8.55 -11.42 16.60
C ASN A 67 7.61 -12.48 15.99
N MET A 68 7.28 -12.37 14.70
CA MET A 68 6.45 -13.35 14.01
C MET A 68 7.15 -14.71 13.93
N ASN A 69 6.37 -15.79 13.89
CA ASN A 69 6.88 -17.12 13.58
C ASN A 69 7.37 -17.21 12.11
N ASP A 70 8.12 -18.27 11.78
CA ASP A 70 8.72 -18.43 10.46
C ASP A 70 7.69 -18.48 9.32
N GLY A 71 6.54 -19.12 9.54
CA GLY A 71 5.47 -19.23 8.55
C GLY A 71 4.84 -17.86 8.21
N ALA A 72 4.56 -17.05 9.23
CA ALA A 72 4.06 -15.69 9.07
C ALA A 72 5.11 -14.77 8.42
N LYS A 73 6.41 -14.90 8.76
CA LYS A 73 7.48 -14.16 8.08
C LYS A 73 7.59 -14.53 6.61
N GLU A 74 7.52 -15.82 6.27
CA GLU A 74 7.53 -16.28 4.88
C GLU A 74 6.34 -15.72 4.10
N ALA A 75 5.14 -15.77 4.67
CA ALA A 75 3.94 -15.21 4.08
C ALA A 75 4.07 -13.69 3.87
N ALA A 76 4.59 -12.96 4.87
CA ALA A 76 4.82 -11.52 4.77
C ALA A 76 5.80 -11.17 3.63
N ARG A 77 6.86 -11.96 3.43
CA ARG A 77 7.79 -11.76 2.29
C ARG A 77 7.11 -12.01 0.95
N LYS A 78 6.24 -13.03 0.86
CA LYS A 78 5.44 -13.26 -0.36
C LYS A 78 4.52 -12.08 -0.65
N LEU A 79 3.84 -11.55 0.37
CA LEU A 79 3.01 -10.35 0.23
C LEU A 79 3.83 -9.13 -0.20
N GLN A 80 5.01 -8.92 0.40
CA GLN A 80 5.93 -7.85 0.02
C GLN A 80 6.32 -7.94 -1.46
N ALA A 81 6.67 -9.14 -1.94
CA ALA A 81 7.01 -9.35 -3.35
C ALA A 81 5.83 -9.05 -4.29
N VAL A 82 4.61 -9.43 -3.90
CA VAL A 82 3.39 -9.08 -4.65
C VAL A 82 3.19 -7.56 -4.68
N LEU A 83 3.32 -6.87 -3.53
CA LEU A 83 3.21 -5.41 -3.43
C LEU A 83 4.26 -4.69 -4.28
N ALA A 84 5.51 -5.15 -4.28
CA ALA A 84 6.61 -4.56 -5.04
C ALA A 84 6.51 -4.79 -6.56
N ASN A 85 5.76 -5.80 -7.00
CA ASN A 85 5.62 -6.09 -8.42
C ASN A 85 4.66 -5.10 -9.10
N MET A 86 5.20 -4.06 -9.75
CA MET A 86 4.38 -3.02 -10.41
C MET A 86 3.76 -3.45 -11.74
N ASN A 87 4.15 -4.62 -12.28
CA ASN A 87 3.74 -5.10 -13.60
C ASN A 87 2.45 -5.94 -13.59
N ILE A 88 1.89 -6.21 -12.41
CA ILE A 88 0.61 -6.93 -12.28
C ILE A 88 -0.54 -5.93 -12.12
N THR A 89 -1.72 -6.36 -12.56
CA THR A 89 -2.96 -5.62 -12.36
C THR A 89 -3.36 -5.53 -10.90
N THR A 90 -4.15 -4.52 -10.54
CA THR A 90 -4.71 -4.40 -9.19
C THR A 90 -5.61 -5.60 -8.85
N LEU A 91 -6.29 -6.19 -9.86
CA LEU A 91 -7.01 -7.45 -9.69
C LEU A 91 -6.08 -8.63 -9.36
N GLU A 92 -5.01 -8.82 -10.12
CA GLU A 92 -4.03 -9.88 -9.88
C GLU A 92 -3.34 -9.71 -8.52
N ASN A 93 -3.04 -8.47 -8.13
CA ASN A 93 -2.50 -8.16 -6.80
C ASN A 93 -3.43 -8.66 -5.70
N ALA A 94 -4.73 -8.35 -5.78
CA ALA A 94 -5.73 -8.81 -4.81
C ALA A 94 -5.89 -10.33 -4.78
N GLN A 95 -5.86 -10.98 -5.96
CA GLN A 95 -5.94 -12.43 -6.08
C GLN A 95 -4.73 -13.11 -5.45
N GLN A 96 -3.51 -12.62 -5.71
CA GLN A 96 -2.29 -13.16 -5.14
C GLN A 96 -2.23 -12.96 -3.62
N PHE A 97 -2.66 -11.78 -3.13
CA PHE A 97 -2.82 -11.54 -1.69
C PHE A 97 -3.74 -12.57 -1.03
N SER A 98 -4.93 -12.76 -1.61
CA SER A 98 -5.92 -13.70 -1.08
C SER A 98 -5.40 -15.15 -1.12
N ALA A 99 -4.72 -15.54 -2.20
CA ALA A 99 -4.13 -16.87 -2.33
C ALA A 99 -3.05 -17.13 -1.27
N ILE A 100 -2.21 -16.16 -0.95
CA ILE A 100 -1.19 -16.28 0.10
C ILE A 100 -1.85 -16.44 1.48
N ILE A 101 -2.85 -15.61 1.79
CA ILE A 101 -3.48 -15.60 3.12
C ILE A 101 -4.36 -16.83 3.37
N SER A 102 -5.08 -17.30 2.35
CA SER A 102 -6.08 -18.37 2.48
C SER A 102 -5.51 -19.76 2.80
N VAL A 103 -4.22 -19.98 2.54
CA VAL A 103 -3.55 -21.26 2.78
C VAL A 103 -2.80 -21.29 4.12
N LEU A 104 -2.78 -20.18 4.86
CA LEU A 104 -2.04 -20.10 6.11
C LEU A 104 -2.76 -20.83 7.25
N PRO A 105 -2.01 -21.49 8.13
CA PRO A 105 -2.51 -21.87 9.45
C PRO A 105 -3.05 -20.65 10.20
N SER A 106 -4.05 -20.85 11.08
CA SER A 106 -4.70 -19.74 11.81
C SER A 106 -3.73 -18.90 12.64
N ASP A 107 -2.70 -19.51 13.23
CA ASP A 107 -1.68 -18.78 14.01
C ASP A 107 -0.85 -17.85 13.12
N ASP A 108 -0.31 -18.38 12.02
CA ASP A 108 0.47 -17.61 11.04
C ASP A 108 -0.37 -16.46 10.45
N GLN A 109 -1.63 -16.73 10.12
CA GLN A 109 -2.57 -15.74 9.62
C GLN A 109 -2.83 -14.62 10.65
N SER A 110 -3.00 -14.98 11.94
CA SER A 110 -3.23 -14.01 13.01
C SER A 110 -2.03 -13.09 13.21
N GLN A 111 -0.82 -13.65 13.25
CA GLN A 111 0.42 -12.89 13.40
C GLN A 111 0.67 -11.98 12.19
N LEU A 112 0.45 -12.50 10.98
CA LEU A 112 0.54 -11.72 9.75
C LEU A 112 -0.44 -10.54 9.74
N ASN A 113 -1.70 -10.77 10.10
CA ASN A 113 -2.72 -9.72 10.15
C ASN A 113 -2.35 -8.61 11.15
N LYS A 114 -1.81 -9.00 12.32
CA LYS A 114 -1.33 -8.03 13.31
C LYS A 114 -0.16 -7.20 12.76
N PHE A 115 0.81 -7.84 12.14
CA PHE A 115 1.95 -7.16 11.51
C PHE A 115 1.50 -6.18 10.43
N LEU A 116 0.59 -6.57 9.54
CA LEU A 116 0.05 -5.69 8.49
C LEU A 116 -0.70 -4.49 9.07
N LEU A 117 -1.46 -4.68 10.14
CA LEU A 117 -2.15 -3.58 10.83
C LEU A 117 -1.14 -2.58 11.44
N GLU A 118 -0.12 -3.08 12.14
CA GLU A 118 0.96 -2.25 12.71
C GLU A 118 1.72 -1.49 11.61
N MET A 119 1.83 -2.05 10.40
CA MET A 119 2.41 -1.34 9.28
C MET A 119 1.55 -0.16 8.82
N MET A 120 0.24 -0.37 8.66
CA MET A 120 -0.68 0.68 8.23
C MET A 120 -0.85 1.79 9.27
N THR A 121 -0.88 1.45 10.57
CA THR A 121 -0.98 2.46 11.63
C THR A 121 0.27 3.35 11.67
N SER A 122 1.46 2.77 11.52
CA SER A 122 2.71 3.55 11.43
C SER A 122 2.69 4.55 10.27
N LEU A 123 2.11 4.19 9.12
CA LEU A 123 1.92 5.12 7.99
C LEU A 123 1.00 6.28 8.35
N VAL A 124 -0.14 5.99 8.99
CA VAL A 124 -1.10 7.01 9.43
C VAL A 124 -0.49 7.99 10.43
N ASP A 125 0.37 7.51 11.33
CA ASP A 125 1.05 8.36 12.31
C ASP A 125 2.12 9.24 11.64
N ILE A 126 2.91 8.69 10.71
CA ILE A 126 3.88 9.46 9.89
C ILE A 126 3.15 10.56 9.10
N MET A 127 2.05 10.24 8.43
CA MET A 127 1.23 11.21 7.68
C MET A 127 0.66 12.32 8.55
N LYS A 128 0.38 12.04 9.83
CA LYS A 128 -0.12 13.04 10.79
C LYS A 128 1.00 13.83 11.47
N GLY A 129 2.27 13.57 11.14
CA GLY A 129 3.41 14.16 11.82
C GLY A 129 3.53 13.73 13.28
N GLN A 130 2.94 12.59 13.66
CA GLN A 130 3.05 12.04 15.01
C GLN A 130 4.26 11.10 15.09
N PRO A 131 5.05 11.15 16.17
CA PRO A 131 6.18 10.25 16.33
C PRO A 131 5.66 8.81 16.43
N THR A 132 6.19 7.93 15.58
CA THR A 132 5.96 6.48 15.67
C THR A 132 6.47 6.01 17.04
N SER A 133 5.58 5.51 17.89
CA SER A 133 5.99 5.00 19.21
C SER A 133 6.88 3.75 19.03
N PRO A 134 7.94 3.62 19.84
CA PRO A 134 8.88 2.51 19.78
C PRO A 134 8.27 1.17 20.18
#